data_AF-A0A1W9VYP0-F1
#
_entry.id   AF-A0A1W9VYP0-F1
#
_cell.length_a   1.000
_cell.length_b   1.000
_cell.length_c   1.000
_cell.angle_alpha   90.00
_cell.angle_beta   90.00
_cell.angle_gamma   90.00
#
_symmetry.space_group_name_H-M   'P 1'
#
loop_
_entity.id
_entity.type
_entity.pdbx_description
1 polymer ?
#
loop_
_entity_poly.entity_id
_entity_poly.type
_entity_poly.pdbx_seq_one_letter_code
_entity_poly.pdbx_strand_id
1 'polypeptide(L)'
;AAQLCLKQGMRQVGHFSFSLSNLVPIGFKVALNPFVFAGLTCYVVSVVVWLLALSRVEVSYAYPLLSVGYIVTAFAGQLFFGEALGPMRWSGILVICLGVYLVTRSA
;
A
#
# COMPACT_ATOMS: atom_id res chain seq x y z
N ALA A 1 5.20 -0.01 2.26
CA ALA A 1 6.38 0.16 1.38
C ALA A 1 6.01 0.01 -0.11
N ALA A 2 5.52 -1.15 -0.55
CA ALA A 2 5.15 -1.41 -1.96
C ALA A 2 4.32 -0.28 -2.62
N GLN A 3 3.21 0.10 -1.99
CA GLN A 3 2.31 1.13 -2.53
C GLN A 3 2.96 2.51 -2.66
N LEU A 4 3.86 2.87 -1.74
CA LEU A 4 4.59 4.15 -1.79
C LEU A 4 5.60 4.13 -2.94
N CYS A 5 6.34 3.03 -3.11
CA CYS A 5 7.28 2.86 -4.22
C CYS A 5 6.54 2.94 -5.57
N LEU A 6 5.41 2.24 -5.71
CA LEU A 6 4.59 2.31 -6.92
C LEU A 6 4.08 3.73 -7.15
N LYS A 7 3.58 4.42 -6.12
CA LYS A 7 3.15 5.82 -6.21
C LYS A 7 4.28 6.72 -6.70
N GLN A 8 5.49 6.56 -6.16
CA GLN A 8 6.68 7.31 -6.57
C GLN A 8 7.07 7.01 -8.03
N GLY A 9 7.06 5.74 -8.43
CA GLY A 9 7.33 5.34 -9.80
C GLY A 9 6.33 5.97 -10.77
N MET A 10 5.04 5.92 -10.47
CA MET A 10 4.02 6.55 -11.30
C MET A 10 4.13 8.09 -11.35
N ARG A 11 4.54 8.74 -10.25
CA ARG A 11 4.85 10.19 -10.27
C ARG A 11 5.97 10.53 -11.25
N GLN A 12 6.98 9.67 -11.41
CA GLN A 12 8.09 9.85 -12.35
C GLN A 12 7.70 9.55 -13.80
N VAL A 13 6.82 8.56 -14.02
CA VAL A 13 6.33 8.23 -15.36
C VAL A 13 5.49 9.40 -15.91
N GLY A 14 4.73 10.09 -15.05
CA GLY A 14 3.93 11.26 -15.37
C GLY A 14 2.48 10.92 -15.74
N HIS A 15 1.67 11.93 -16.08
CA HIS A 15 0.34 11.71 -16.66
C HIS A 15 0.46 11.42 -18.15
N PHE A 16 -0.27 10.40 -18.63
CA PHE A 16 -0.25 10.00 -20.03
C PHE A 16 -1.67 9.71 -20.54
N SER A 17 -1.93 10.10 -21.78
CA SER A 17 -3.19 9.79 -22.46
C SER A 17 -3.16 8.35 -22.98
N PHE A 18 -4.21 7.59 -22.66
CA PHE A 18 -4.40 6.23 -23.18
C PHE A 18 -4.66 6.29 -24.69
N SER A 19 -3.58 6.15 -25.46
CA SER A 19 -3.57 5.99 -26.92
C SER A 19 -2.80 4.73 -27.27
N LEU A 20 -3.25 3.99 -28.28
CA LEU A 20 -2.55 2.81 -28.81
C LEU A 20 -1.10 3.11 -29.22
N SER A 21 -0.81 4.35 -29.63
CA SER A 21 0.54 4.81 -29.96
C SER A 21 1.47 4.87 -28.74
N ASN A 22 0.93 5.06 -27.54
CA ASN A 22 1.69 5.30 -26.32
C ASN A 22 1.81 4.05 -25.44
N LEU A 23 1.08 2.98 -25.76
CA LEU A 23 0.97 1.76 -24.96
C LEU A 23 2.33 1.06 -24.79
N VAL A 24 3.06 0.84 -25.88
CA VAL A 24 4.38 0.20 -25.87
C VAL A 24 5.44 1.07 -25.16
N PRO A 25 5.65 2.35 -25.52
CA PRO A 25 6.69 3.16 -24.89
C PRO A 25 6.42 3.44 -23.40
N ILE A 26 5.16 3.64 -22.99
CA ILE A 26 4.82 3.79 -21.57
C ILE A 26 5.01 2.47 -20.83
N GLY A 27 4.61 1.35 -21.44
CA GLY A 27 4.81 0.01 -20.86
C GLY A 27 6.26 -0.24 -20.50
N PHE A 28 7.19 0.04 -21.41
CA PHE A 28 8.63 -0.05 -21.12
C PHE A 28 9.08 0.94 -20.04
N LYS A 29 8.60 2.18 -20.08
CA LYS A 29 8.96 3.21 -19.08
C LYS A 29 8.50 2.83 -17.67
N VAL A 30 7.33 2.22 -17.53
CA VAL A 30 6.80 1.70 -16.26
C VAL A 30 7.58 0.46 -15.82
N ALA A 31 7.81 -0.49 -16.72
CA ALA A 31 8.50 -1.74 -16.42
C ALA A 31 9.96 -1.52 -15.99
N LEU A 32 10.65 -0.55 -16.60
CA LEU A 32 12.03 -0.19 -16.27
C LEU A 32 12.14 0.82 -15.12
N ASN A 33 11.02 1.30 -14.56
CA ASN A 33 11.10 2.23 -13.44
C ASN A 33 11.52 1.49 -12.16
N PRO A 34 12.65 1.87 -11.52
CA PRO A 34 13.19 1.15 -10.38
C PRO A 34 12.26 1.16 -9.15
N PHE A 35 11.45 2.21 -8.97
CA PHE A 35 10.47 2.28 -7.90
C PHE A 35 9.26 1.38 -8.16
N VAL A 36 8.86 1.22 -9.43
CA VAL A 36 7.82 0.26 -9.82
C VAL A 36 8.31 -1.16 -9.53
N PHE A 37 9.52 -1.49 -9.97
CA PHE A 37 10.12 -2.81 -9.73
C PHE A 37 10.23 -3.11 -8.23
N ALA A 38 10.80 -2.18 -7.45
CA ALA A 38 10.89 -2.33 -5.99
C ALA A 38 9.51 -2.51 -5.34
N GLY A 39 8.50 -1.79 -5.81
CA GLY A 39 7.12 -1.94 -5.37
C GLY A 39 6.54 -3.32 -5.65
N LEU A 40 6.77 -3.86 -6.85
CA LEU A 40 6.33 -5.20 -7.26
C LEU A 40 7.05 -6.30 -6.47
N THR A 41 8.37 -6.20 -6.29
CA THR A 41 9.13 -7.15 -5.46
C THR A 41 8.60 -7.16 -4.03
N CYS A 42 8.32 -5.98 -3.47
CA CYS A 42 7.72 -5.87 -2.14
C CYS A 42 6.34 -6.54 -2.07
N TYR A 43 5.53 -6.47 -3.14
CA TYR A 43 4.27 -7.22 -3.19
C TYR A 43 4.46 -8.73 -3.22
N VAL A 44 5.42 -9.24 -4.00
CA VAL A 44 5.74 -10.68 -4.03
C VAL A 44 6.12 -11.17 -2.63
N VAL A 45 7.02 -10.45 -1.97
CA VAL A 45 7.42 -10.75 -0.59
C VAL A 45 6.23 -10.65 0.37
N SER A 46 5.38 -9.63 0.22
CA SER A 46 4.19 -9.44 1.04
C SER A 46 3.23 -10.62 0.94
N VAL A 47 3.04 -11.18 -0.26
CA VAL A 47 2.18 -12.36 -0.46
C VAL A 47 2.78 -13.58 0.24
N VAL A 48 4.10 -13.79 0.14
CA VAL A 48 4.77 -14.90 0.85
C VAL A 48 4.58 -14.78 2.36
N VAL A 49 4.84 -13.59 2.93
CA VAL A 49 4.64 -13.33 4.36
C VAL A 49 3.18 -13.53 4.77
N TRP A 50 2.24 -13.09 3.93
CA TRP A 50 0.80 -13.26 4.17
C TRP A 50 0.38 -14.74 4.19
N LEU A 51 0.86 -15.54 3.23
CA LEU A 51 0.61 -16.99 3.20
C LEU A 51 1.19 -17.68 4.45
N LEU A 52 2.39 -17.29 4.88
CA LEU A 52 2.98 -17.79 6.12
C LEU A 52 2.15 -17.41 7.35
N ALA A 53 1.64 -16.18 7.43
CA ALA A 53 0.77 -15.76 8.53
C ALA A 53 -0.54 -16.57 8.55
N LEU A 54 -1.20 -16.73 7.39
CA LEU A 54 -2.42 -17.53 7.27
C LEU A 54 -2.21 -19.02 7.59
N SER A 55 -0.98 -19.52 7.48
CA SER A 55 -0.66 -20.89 7.91
C SER A 55 -0.61 -21.07 9.44
N ARG A 56 -0.61 -19.97 10.21
CA ARG A 56 -0.41 -19.97 11.67
C ARG A 56 -1.57 -19.39 12.47
N VAL A 57 -2.37 -18.52 11.86
CA VAL A 57 -3.50 -17.84 12.52
C VAL A 57 -4.75 -17.93 11.65
N GLU A 58 -5.90 -17.89 12.30
CA GLU A 58 -7.18 -17.81 11.59
C GLU A 58 -7.28 -16.50 10.79
N VAL A 59 -8.02 -16.58 9.68
CA VAL A 59 -8.25 -15.45 8.77
C VAL A 59 -8.89 -14.27 9.51
N SER A 60 -9.82 -14.55 10.42
CA SER A 60 -10.51 -13.58 11.28
C SER A 60 -9.56 -12.77 12.17
N TYR A 61 -8.44 -13.36 12.59
CA TYR A 61 -7.40 -12.70 13.39
C TYR A 61 -6.38 -11.95 12.52
N ALA A 62 -6.05 -12.50 11.34
CA ALA A 62 -5.05 -11.92 10.44
C ALA A 62 -5.54 -10.62 9.76
N TYR A 63 -6.81 -10.56 9.37
CA TYR A 63 -7.36 -9.42 8.63
C TYR A 63 -7.31 -8.08 9.38
N PRO A 64 -7.63 -8.01 10.68
CA PRO A 64 -7.45 -6.79 11.47
C PRO A 64 -6.03 -6.21 11.41
N LEU A 65 -4.99 -7.06 11.39
CA LEU A 65 -3.60 -6.62 11.33
C LEU A 65 -3.26 -5.93 9.99
N LEU A 66 -3.92 -6.29 8.89
CA LEU A 66 -3.78 -5.55 7.62
C LEU A 66 -4.19 -4.08 7.76
N SER A 67 -5.13 -3.78 8.66
CA SER A 67 -5.58 -2.40 8.89
C SER A 67 -4.48 -1.49 9.42
N VAL A 68 -3.51 -2.05 10.16
CA VAL A 68 -2.30 -1.34 10.59
C VAL A 68 -1.48 -0.87 9.37
N GLY A 69 -1.49 -1.65 8.29
CA GLY A 69 -0.86 -1.29 7.03
C GLY A 69 -1.44 -0.01 6.42
N TYR A 70 -2.76 0.22 6.52
CA TYR A 70 -3.37 1.48 6.06
C TYR A 70 -2.90 2.68 6.86
N ILE A 71 -2.79 2.51 8.19
CA ILE A 71 -2.32 3.56 9.10
C ILE A 71 -0.88 3.93 8.72
N VAL A 72 0.02 2.95 8.71
CA VAL A 72 1.43 3.15 8.33
C VAL A 72 1.56 3.78 6.94
N THR A 73 0.75 3.36 5.98
CA THR A 73 0.77 3.91 4.62
C THR A 73 0.29 5.37 4.57
N ALA A 74 -0.75 5.73 5.33
CA ALA A 74 -1.24 7.10 5.41
C ALA A 74 -0.19 8.04 6.02
N PHE A 75 0.43 7.64 7.14
CA PHE A 75 1.52 8.39 7.76
C PHE A 75 2.73 8.53 6.84
N ALA A 76 3.14 7.44 6.19
CA ALA A 76 4.24 7.47 5.24
C ALA A 76 3.91 8.31 4.00
N GLY A 77 2.65 8.31 3.54
CA GLY A 77 2.19 9.19 2.46
C GLY A 77 2.29 10.67 2.83
N GLN A 78 1.90 11.03 4.06
CA GLN A 78 2.08 12.39 4.56
C GLN A 78 3.58 12.77 4.63
N LEU A 79 4.43 11.89 5.14
CA LEU A 79 5.86 12.17 5.33
C LEU A 79 6.64 12.24 4.01
N PHE A 80 6.46 11.26 3.11
CA PHE A 80 7.26 11.14 1.88
C PHE A 80 6.67 11.90 0.69
N PHE A 81 5.34 12.10 0.65
CA PHE A 81 4.68 12.75 -0.48
C PHE A 81 4.04 14.09 -0.13
N GLY A 82 4.03 14.48 1.14
CA GLY A 82 3.41 15.73 1.60
C GLY A 82 1.88 15.70 1.51
N GLU A 83 1.26 14.52 1.48
CA GLU A 83 -0.19 14.39 1.39
C GLU A 83 -0.85 14.92 2.68
N ALA A 84 -1.61 16.01 2.57
CA ALA A 84 -2.33 16.57 3.71
C ALA A 84 -3.42 15.59 4.18
N LEU A 85 -3.27 15.07 5.40
CA LEU A 85 -4.30 14.28 6.05
C LEU A 85 -5.27 15.24 6.75
N GLY A 86 -6.44 15.44 6.13
CA GLY A 86 -7.50 16.25 6.73
C GLY A 86 -8.06 15.65 8.03
N PRO A 87 -8.76 16.43 8.86
CA PRO A 87 -9.28 16.00 10.16
C PRO A 87 -10.16 14.74 10.10
N MET A 88 -10.92 14.57 9.01
CA MET A 88 -11.76 13.40 8.79
C MET A 88 -10.97 12.11 8.53
N ARG A 89 -9.79 12.20 7.89
CA ARG A 89 -8.91 11.03 7.71
C ARG A 89 -8.30 10.63 9.04
N TRP A 90 -7.93 11.60 9.87
CA TRP A 90 -7.43 11.35 11.22
C TRP A 90 -8.45 10.66 12.13
N SER A 91 -9.71 11.13 12.12
CA SER A 91 -10.77 10.47 12.89
C SER A 91 -11.03 9.03 12.41
N GLY A 92 -11.03 8.80 11.09
CA GLY A 92 -11.13 7.46 10.51
C GLY A 92 -9.97 6.54 10.94
N ILE A 93 -8.73 7.04 10.93
CA ILE A 93 -7.56 6.29 11.41
C ILE A 93 -7.72 5.90 12.88
N LEU A 94 -8.19 6.81 13.74
CA LEU A 94 -8.45 6.51 15.15
C LEU A 94 -9.50 5.41 15.34
N VAL A 95 -10.59 5.45 14.57
CA VAL A 95 -11.63 4.40 14.60
C VAL A 95 -11.05 3.05 14.18
N ILE A 96 -10.22 3.01 13.14
CA ILE A 96 -9.53 1.79 12.71
C ILE A 96 -8.62 1.25 13.82
N CYS A 97 -7.82 2.11 14.46
CA CYS A 97 -6.96 1.72 15.59
C CYS A 97 -7.77 1.07 16.71
N LEU A 98 -8.89 1.70 17.10
CA LEU A 98 -9.77 1.18 18.14
C LEU A 98 -10.39 -0.16 17.75
N GLY A 99 -10.84 -0.31 16.50
CA GLY A 99 -11.38 -1.57 15.99
C GLY A 99 -10.36 -2.70 16.05
N VAL A 100 -9.10 -2.45 15.63
CA VAL A 100 -8.02 -3.44 15.71
C VAL A 100 -7.71 -3.81 17.16
N TYR A 101 -7.68 -2.84 18.07
CA TYR A 101 -7.46 -3.09 19.50
C TYR A 101 -8.56 -3.98 20.11
N LEU A 102 -9.83 -3.73 19.78
CA LEU A 102 -10.94 -4.54 20.27
C LEU A 102 -10.86 -5.98 19.75
N VAL A 103 -10.61 -6.16 18.45
CA VAL A 103 -10.55 -7.51 17.85
C VAL A 103 -9.38 -8.33 18.39
N THR A 104 -8.22 -7.70 18.58
CA THR A 104 -7.04 -8.37 19.17
C THR A 104 -7.21 -8.71 20.65
N ARG A 105 -8.16 -8.09 21.35
CA ARG A 105 -8.50 -8.40 22.76
C ARG A 105 -9.64 -9.41 22.90
N SER A 106 -10.46 -9.60 21.85
CA SER A 106 -11.55 -10.58 21.83
C SER A 106 -11.15 -11.96 21.32
N ALA A 107 -9.98 -12.06 20.69
CA ALA A 107 -9.37 -13.32 20.25
C ALA A 107 -8.41 -13.85 21.33
#